data_AF-A0A2G1YGI1-F1
#
_entry.id   AF-A0A2G1YGI1-F1
#
_cell.length_a   1.000
_cell.length_b   1.000
_cell.length_c   1.000
_cell.angle_alpha   90.00
_cell.angle_beta   90.00
_cell.angle_gamma   90.00
#
_symmetry.space_group_name_H-M   'P 1'
#
loop_
_entity.id
_entity.type
_entity.pdbx_description
1 polymer ?
#
loop_
_entity_poly.entity_id
_entity_poly.type
_entity_poly.pdbx_seq_one_letter_code
_entity_poly.pdbx_strand_id
1 'polypeptide(L)'
;MPLGVAGLFQENQFGFQQGGAPASLWLADSLRQEAPARPQDWRTRLRDWAEDVELVPDLGQRIGSRTWFRGLATCFGLCATALYLSPGFQPVPGAPGPTLSDAHYDEVRSQMLTPLALGGDSGHRMGATDAVQPLRETPERPQIELS
;
A
#
# COMPACT_ATOMS: atom_id res chain seq x y z
N MET A 1 39.95 31.15 51.17
CA MET A 1 38.66 31.31 51.88
C MET A 1 38.47 32.82 52.11
N PRO A 2 37.32 33.45 51.80
CA PRO A 2 36.19 33.01 50.97
C PRO A 2 35.58 34.13 50.05
N LEU A 3 34.77 33.71 49.05
CA LEU A 3 33.55 34.35 48.49
C LEU A 3 33.62 35.75 47.84
N GLY A 4 32.94 36.07 46.73
CA GLY A 4 31.91 35.36 46.00
C GLY A 4 31.14 36.32 45.06
N VAL A 5 30.67 35.74 43.96
CA VAL A 5 29.44 36.09 43.20
C VAL A 5 29.42 37.39 42.39
N ALA A 6 29.58 37.22 41.08
CA ALA A 6 29.16 38.16 40.05
C ALA A 6 27.63 38.34 40.07
N GLY A 7 27.18 39.56 40.38
CA GLY A 7 25.80 40.01 40.19
C GLY A 7 25.71 40.84 38.91
N LEU A 8 25.40 40.19 37.79
CA LEU A 8 24.96 40.83 36.56
C LEU A 8 23.50 41.28 36.80
N PHE A 9 23.30 42.54 37.18
CA PHE A 9 21.97 43.13 37.31
C PHE A 9 21.39 43.31 35.90
N GLN A 10 20.41 42.47 35.55
CA GLN A 10 19.58 42.66 34.36
C GLN A 10 18.24 43.23 34.81
N GLU A 11 18.06 44.52 34.56
CA GLU A 11 16.83 45.26 34.81
C GLU A 11 15.73 44.74 33.86
N ASN A 12 14.70 44.12 34.42
CA ASN A 12 13.57 43.57 33.65
C ASN A 12 12.32 44.39 33.98
N GLN A 13 12.08 45.37 33.12
CA GLN A 13 10.89 46.22 33.11
C GLN A 13 9.72 45.42 32.51
N PHE A 14 8.98 44.72 33.38
CA PHE A 14 7.71 44.13 33.01
C PHE A 14 6.58 45.13 33.30
N GLY A 15 6.01 45.65 32.22
CA GLY A 15 4.82 46.47 32.24
C GLY A 15 3.65 45.77 32.92
N PHE A 16 2.96 46.53 33.75
CA PHE A 16 1.70 46.18 34.38
C PHE A 16 0.59 46.01 33.31
N GLN A 17 0.05 44.81 33.20
CA GLN A 17 -1.35 44.55 32.82
C GLN A 17 -1.72 43.15 33.36
N GLN A 18 -2.14 43.02 34.62
CA GLN A 18 -3.51 43.20 35.12
C GLN A 18 -4.56 42.32 34.41
N GLY A 19 -4.89 41.21 35.07
CA GLY A 19 -6.28 40.75 35.19
C GLY A 19 -6.64 39.45 34.44
N GLY A 20 -6.70 38.34 35.17
CA GLY A 20 -7.57 37.20 34.79
C GLY A 20 -6.92 35.81 34.86
N ALA A 21 -7.24 35.07 35.92
CA ALA A 21 -7.19 33.60 36.03
C ALA A 21 -5.82 32.89 35.87
N PRO A 22 -5.00 32.75 36.93
CA PRO A 22 -3.85 31.83 36.94
C PRO A 22 -4.24 30.34 36.94
N ALA A 23 -5.52 30.02 37.18
CA ALA A 23 -5.98 28.63 37.31
C ALA A 23 -6.06 27.88 35.95
N SER A 24 -6.25 28.59 34.84
CA SER A 24 -6.38 27.95 33.51
C SER A 24 -5.04 27.56 32.90
N LEU A 25 -3.95 28.27 33.22
CA LEU A 25 -2.61 27.95 32.71
C LEU A 25 -2.01 26.71 33.41
N TRP A 26 -2.25 26.54 34.71
CA TRP A 26 -1.80 25.35 35.45
C TRP A 26 -2.55 24.08 35.03
N LEU A 27 -3.87 24.18 34.76
CA LEU A 27 -4.66 23.07 34.25
C LEU A 27 -4.21 22.70 32.82
N ALA A 28 -3.94 23.70 31.97
CA ALA A 28 -3.42 23.48 30.62
C ALA A 28 -1.99 22.90 30.58
N ASP A 29 -1.17 23.13 31.61
CA ASP A 29 0.18 22.57 31.72
C ASP A 29 0.17 21.14 32.30
N SER A 30 -0.73 20.84 33.24
CA SER A 30 -0.95 19.46 33.73
C SER A 30 -1.52 18.51 32.66
N LEU A 31 -2.22 19.04 31.65
CA LEU A 31 -2.64 18.27 30.47
C LEU A 31 -1.49 18.08 29.45
N ARG A 32 -0.39 18.80 29.62
CA ARG A 32 0.84 18.71 28.81
C ARG A 32 1.88 17.81 29.46
N GLN A 33 1.52 17.17 30.58
CA GLN A 33 2.34 16.25 31.33
C GLN A 33 2.45 14.93 30.55
N GLU A 34 3.65 14.70 30.02
CA GLU A 34 4.20 13.50 29.40
C GLU A 34 3.16 12.53 28.82
N ALA A 35 2.88 12.66 27.52
CA ALA A 35 2.28 11.57 26.77
C ALA A 35 3.05 10.29 27.10
N PRO A 36 2.41 9.24 27.65
CA PRO A 36 3.11 8.03 28.02
C PRO A 36 3.85 7.54 26.80
N ALA A 37 5.16 7.24 26.95
CA ALA A 37 5.95 6.64 25.89
C ALA A 37 5.12 5.50 25.31
N ARG A 38 4.59 5.71 24.08
CA ARG A 38 3.75 4.72 23.42
C ARG A 38 4.51 3.40 23.51
N PRO A 39 3.89 2.30 23.98
CA PRO A 39 4.57 1.02 24.03
C PRO A 39 5.19 0.80 22.65
N GLN A 40 6.52 0.71 22.61
CA GLN A 40 7.25 0.61 21.34
C GLN A 40 6.62 -0.54 20.57
N ASP A 41 5.98 -0.20 19.45
CA ASP A 41 5.33 -1.19 18.61
C ASP A 41 6.42 -2.18 18.17
N TRP A 42 6.15 -3.48 18.30
CA TRP A 42 7.10 -4.53 17.93
C TRP A 42 7.56 -4.37 16.47
N ARG A 43 6.72 -3.73 15.64
CA ARG A 43 7.01 -3.32 14.26
C ARG A 43 8.15 -2.31 14.16
N THR A 44 8.21 -1.34 15.07
CA THR A 44 9.26 -0.32 15.08
C THR A 44 10.60 -0.98 15.41
N ARG A 45 10.63 -1.87 16.41
CA ARG A 45 11.84 -2.63 16.76
C ARG A 45 12.35 -3.51 15.61
N LEU A 46 11.44 -4.15 14.87
CA LEU A 46 11.81 -4.92 13.69
C LEU A 46 12.35 -4.03 12.56
N ARG A 47 11.81 -2.82 12.40
CA ARG A 47 12.31 -1.86 11.42
C ARG A 47 13.70 -1.37 11.78
N ASP A 48 13.90 -0.96 13.03
CA ASP A 48 15.20 -0.50 13.53
C ASP A 48 16.26 -1.61 13.39
N TRP A 49 15.91 -2.85 13.75
CA TRP A 49 16.78 -4.01 13.52
C TRP A 49 17.06 -4.27 12.03
N ALA A 50 16.07 -4.10 11.16
CA ALA A 50 16.24 -4.28 9.73
C ALA A 50 17.14 -3.21 9.11
N GLU A 51 17.11 -1.99 9.63
CA GLU A 51 18.04 -0.92 9.25
C GLU A 51 19.46 -1.21 9.76
N ASP A 52 19.61 -1.63 11.02
CA ASP A 52 20.92 -2.02 11.60
C ASP A 52 21.58 -3.18 10.86
N VAL A 53 20.78 -4.16 10.42
CA VAL A 53 21.27 -5.34 9.68
C VAL A 53 21.44 -5.04 8.19
N GLU A 54 20.97 -3.88 7.72
CA GLU A 54 20.87 -3.48 6.31
C GLU A 54 20.18 -4.58 5.51
N LEU A 55 18.92 -4.90 5.84
CA LEU A 55 18.23 -6.09 5.30
C LEU A 55 18.03 -6.10 3.79
N VAL A 56 18.17 -4.93 3.14
CA VAL A 56 18.09 -4.74 1.69
C VAL A 56 19.45 -4.25 1.16
N PRO A 57 20.55 -5.04 1.23
CA PRO A 57 21.77 -4.68 0.54
C PRO A 57 21.49 -4.71 -0.95
N ASP A 58 21.92 -3.69 -1.68
CA ASP A 58 21.88 -3.71 -3.13
C ASP A 58 22.79 -4.82 -3.67
N LEU A 59 22.17 -5.93 -4.08
CA LEU A 59 22.87 -7.09 -4.64
C LEU A 59 23.49 -6.81 -6.01
N GLY A 60 23.09 -5.72 -6.68
CA GLY A 60 23.67 -5.24 -7.93
C GLY A 60 25.00 -4.52 -7.74
N GLN A 61 25.39 -4.22 -6.51
CA GLN A 61 26.62 -3.51 -6.18
C GLN A 61 27.61 -4.36 -5.36
N ARG A 62 28.90 -4.04 -5.49
CA ARG A 62 30.01 -4.63 -4.70
C ARG A 62 29.98 -6.17 -4.67
N ILE A 63 29.71 -6.78 -5.82
CA ILE A 63 29.65 -8.24 -6.02
C ILE A 63 30.92 -8.89 -5.48
N GLY A 64 30.77 -9.92 -4.64
CA GLY A 64 31.89 -10.63 -4.01
C GLY A 64 32.38 -10.05 -2.67
N SER A 65 31.81 -8.94 -2.19
CA SER A 65 32.10 -8.41 -0.85
C SER A 65 31.39 -9.20 0.26
N ARG A 66 31.88 -9.08 1.51
CA ARG A 66 31.23 -9.72 2.68
C ARG A 66 29.79 -9.24 2.90
N THR A 67 29.49 -7.98 2.60
CA THR A 67 28.14 -7.41 2.69
C THR A 67 27.23 -7.99 1.62
N TRP A 68 27.74 -8.21 0.40
CA TRP A 68 27.01 -8.87 -0.67
C TRP A 68 26.63 -10.32 -0.32
N PHE A 69 27.56 -11.12 0.22
CA PHE A 69 27.26 -12.48 0.66
C PHE A 69 26.24 -12.53 1.80
N ARG A 70 26.26 -11.56 2.73
CA ARG A 70 25.22 -11.42 3.76
C ARG A 70 23.84 -11.16 3.15
N GLY A 71 23.75 -10.21 2.20
CA GLY A 71 22.49 -9.93 1.50
C GLY A 71 21.94 -11.13 0.75
N LEU A 72 22.82 -11.86 0.04
CA LEU A 72 22.45 -13.09 -0.65
C LEU A 72 21.93 -14.14 0.33
N ALA A 73 22.60 -14.33 1.48
CA ALA A 73 22.18 -15.29 2.49
C ALA A 73 20.81 -14.92 3.10
N THR A 74 20.56 -13.65 3.40
CA THR A 74 19.25 -13.18 3.89
C THR A 74 18.15 -13.41 2.86
N CYS A 75 18.38 -13.00 1.61
CA CYS A 75 17.43 -13.20 0.51
C CYS A 75 17.10 -14.69 0.32
N PHE A 76 18.13 -15.54 0.26
CA PHE A 76 17.95 -16.99 0.17
C PHE A 76 17.20 -17.57 1.37
N GLY A 77 17.50 -17.11 2.58
CA GLY A 77 16.82 -17.53 3.81
C GLY A 77 15.33 -17.17 3.81
N LEU A 78 14.97 -15.97 3.35
CA LEU A 78 13.58 -15.55 3.20
C LEU A 78 12.86 -16.41 2.15
N CYS A 79 13.46 -16.65 0.99
CA CYS A 79 12.92 -17.52 -0.04
C CYS A 79 12.71 -18.96 0.48
N ALA A 80 13.72 -19.52 1.15
CA ALA A 80 13.64 -20.86 1.73
C ALA A 80 12.54 -20.96 2.80
N THR A 81 12.42 -19.93 3.65
CA THR A 81 11.38 -19.86 4.68
C THR A 81 10.00 -19.76 4.06
N ALA A 82 9.82 -18.95 3.01
CA ALA A 82 8.56 -18.84 2.29
C ALA A 82 8.14 -20.18 1.66
N LEU A 83 9.10 -20.92 1.07
CA LEU A 83 8.86 -22.25 0.54
C LEU A 83 8.52 -23.26 1.64
N TYR A 84 9.22 -23.20 2.78
CA TYR A 84 8.99 -24.10 3.91
C TYR A 84 7.65 -23.87 4.61
N LEU A 85 7.22 -22.61 4.71
CA LEU A 85 5.91 -22.23 5.26
C LEU A 85 4.78 -22.34 4.23
N SER A 86 5.10 -22.67 2.97
CA SER A 86 4.08 -22.80 1.93
C SER A 86 3.11 -23.92 2.31
N PRO A 87 1.80 -23.65 2.36
CA PRO A 87 0.82 -24.71 2.53
C PRO A 87 0.89 -25.65 1.31
N GLY A 88 0.66 -26.94 1.54
CA GLY A 88 0.51 -27.89 0.45
C GLY A 88 -0.76 -27.57 -0.34
N PHE A 89 -0.61 -27.25 -1.62
CA PHE A 89 -1.75 -27.18 -2.53
C PHE A 89 -2.15 -28.59 -2.93
N GLN A 90 -3.12 -29.17 -2.23
CA GLN A 90 -3.77 -30.39 -2.70
C GLN A 90 -4.81 -30.01 -3.76
N PRO A 91 -4.79 -30.62 -4.96
CA PRO A 91 -5.84 -30.40 -5.92
C PRO A 91 -7.15 -30.89 -5.30
N VAL A 92 -8.13 -29.99 -5.19
CA VAL A 92 -9.50 -30.39 -4.83
C VAL A 92 -9.98 -31.31 -5.94
N PRO A 93 -10.41 -32.56 -5.65
CA PRO A 93 -10.97 -33.44 -6.67
C PRO A 93 -12.20 -32.77 -7.27
N GLY A 94 -12.03 -32.12 -8.42
CA GLY A 94 -13.12 -31.60 -9.21
C GLY A 94 -13.79 -32.76 -9.90
N ALA A 95 -15.11 -32.92 -9.70
CA ALA A 95 -15.87 -33.78 -10.60
C ALA A 95 -15.69 -33.21 -12.03
N PRO A 96 -15.38 -34.04 -13.03
CA PRO A 96 -15.32 -33.56 -14.41
C PRO A 96 -16.68 -32.92 -14.74
N GLY A 97 -16.63 -31.68 -15.22
CA GLY A 97 -17.83 -30.99 -15.69
C GLY A 97 -18.49 -31.80 -16.81
N PRO A 98 -19.82 -31.67 -17.00
CA PRO A 98 -20.49 -32.31 -18.13
C PRO A 98 -19.80 -31.89 -19.43
N THR A 99 -19.61 -32.83 -20.36
CA THR A 99 -19.10 -32.52 -21.70
C THR A 99 -20.12 -31.63 -22.40
N LEU A 100 -19.75 -30.39 -22.74
CA LEU A 100 -20.63 -29.52 -23.52
C LEU A 100 -20.77 -30.10 -24.93
N SER A 101 -21.96 -29.98 -25.53
CA SER A 101 -22.10 -30.19 -26.97
C SER A 101 -21.44 -29.05 -27.74
N ASP A 102 -21.10 -29.26 -29.01
CA ASP A 102 -20.46 -28.24 -29.85
C ASP A 102 -21.23 -26.90 -29.84
N ALA A 103 -22.56 -26.95 -29.90
CA ALA A 103 -23.41 -25.76 -29.83
C ALA A 103 -23.31 -25.02 -28.47
N HIS A 104 -23.19 -25.74 -27.37
CA HIS A 104 -23.00 -25.13 -26.04
C HIS A 104 -21.59 -24.56 -25.89
N TYR A 105 -20.59 -25.20 -26.49
CA TYR A 105 -19.22 -24.67 -26.51
C TYR A 105 -19.13 -23.34 -27.26
N ASP A 106 -19.84 -23.21 -28.39
CA ASP A 106 -19.88 -21.98 -29.17
C ASP A 106 -20.51 -20.82 -28.38
N GLU A 107 -21.60 -21.10 -27.64
CA GLU A 107 -22.24 -20.11 -26.78
C GLU A 107 -21.31 -19.63 -25.65
N VAL A 108 -20.67 -20.57 -24.94
CA VAL A 108 -19.73 -20.24 -23.86
C VAL A 108 -18.53 -19.47 -24.40
N ARG A 109 -18.00 -19.84 -25.57
CA ARG A 109 -16.89 -19.14 -26.21
C ARG A 109 -17.24 -17.68 -26.50
N SER A 110 -18.46 -17.40 -26.96
CA SER A 110 -18.91 -16.03 -27.24
C SER A 110 -19.01 -15.13 -25.99
N GLN A 111 -19.03 -15.72 -24.80
CA GLN A 111 -19.10 -15.04 -23.49
C GLN A 111 -17.74 -14.99 -22.78
N MET A 112 -16.72 -15.68 -23.30
CA MET A 112 -15.40 -15.74 -22.71
C MET A 112 -14.55 -14.52 -23.08
N LEU A 113 -13.74 -14.07 -22.11
CA LEU A 113 -12.68 -13.09 -22.35
C LEU A 113 -11.43 -13.84 -22.80
N THR A 114 -11.27 -13.96 -24.11
CA THR A 114 -10.15 -14.67 -24.75
C THR A 114 -8.94 -13.75 -24.95
N PRO A 115 -7.68 -14.24 -24.82
CA PRO A 115 -6.48 -13.46 -25.13
C PRO A 115 -6.54 -12.82 -26.52
N LEU A 116 -6.07 -11.57 -26.65
CA LEU A 116 -6.09 -10.81 -27.90
C LEU A 116 -5.40 -11.53 -29.07
N ALA A 117 -4.40 -12.37 -28.79
CA ALA A 117 -3.69 -13.17 -29.79
C ALA A 117 -4.58 -14.20 -30.50
N LEU A 118 -5.70 -14.59 -29.91
CA LEU A 118 -6.67 -15.53 -30.46
C LEU A 118 -7.84 -14.83 -31.18
N GLY A 119 -7.81 -13.49 -31.25
CA GLY A 119 -8.88 -12.69 -31.83
C GLY A 119 -10.02 -12.40 -30.83
N GLY A 120 -10.85 -11.42 -31.18
CA GLY A 120 -12.09 -11.13 -30.46
C GLY A 120 -13.25 -11.84 -31.13
N ASP A 121 -13.72 -12.93 -30.55
CA ASP A 121 -14.92 -13.67 -30.98
C ASP A 121 -16.11 -13.45 -30.03
N SER A 122 -15.99 -12.46 -29.14
CA SER A 122 -17.07 -12.08 -28.22
C SER A 122 -18.27 -11.49 -28.95
N GLY A 123 -19.46 -12.01 -28.60
CA GLY A 123 -20.75 -11.57 -29.14
C GLY A 123 -21.30 -12.47 -30.26
N HIS A 124 -22.52 -12.97 -30.06
CA HIS A 124 -23.34 -13.51 -31.14
C HIS A 124 -23.81 -12.37 -32.06
N ARG A 125 -23.89 -12.57 -33.39
CA ARG A 125 -24.61 -11.63 -34.27
C ARG A 125 -26.10 -11.68 -33.89
N MET A 126 -26.52 -10.80 -32.98
CA MET A 126 -27.93 -10.54 -32.75
C MET A 126 -28.48 -9.84 -33.99
N GLY A 127 -29.08 -10.61 -34.88
CA GLY A 127 -29.91 -10.06 -35.96
C GLY A 127 -31.03 -9.20 -35.37
N ALA A 128 -31.53 -8.24 -36.15
CA ALA A 128 -32.67 -7.43 -35.72
C ALA A 128 -33.84 -8.35 -35.33
N THR A 129 -34.20 -8.34 -34.05
CA THR A 129 -35.39 -9.03 -33.54
C THR A 129 -36.59 -8.11 -33.66
N ASP A 130 -37.80 -8.63 -33.48
CA ASP A 130 -39.06 -7.83 -33.55
C ASP A 130 -39.12 -6.68 -32.53
N ALA A 131 -38.16 -6.61 -31.60
CA ALA A 131 -37.98 -5.52 -30.65
C ALA A 131 -37.19 -4.31 -31.22
N VAL A 132 -36.63 -4.41 -32.43
CA VAL A 132 -35.81 -3.36 -33.03
C VAL A 132 -36.65 -2.47 -33.95
N GLN A 133 -36.72 -1.17 -33.63
CA GLN A 133 -37.37 -0.18 -34.48
C GLN A 133 -36.35 0.40 -35.49
N PRO A 134 -36.69 0.52 -36.79
CA PRO A 134 -35.80 1.12 -37.77
C PRO A 134 -35.51 2.58 -37.42
N LEU A 135 -34.23 2.95 -37.34
CA LEU A 135 -33.83 4.33 -37.15
C LEU A 135 -34.21 5.14 -38.39
N ARG A 136 -34.91 6.26 -38.18
CA ARG A 136 -35.29 7.20 -39.24
C ARG A 136 -34.08 7.97 -39.79
N GLU A 137 -33.03 8.14 -38.99
CA GLU A 137 -31.82 8.87 -39.35
C GLU A 137 -30.64 8.36 -38.51
N THR A 138 -29.44 8.34 -39.09
CA THR A 138 -28.21 7.93 -38.40
C THR A 138 -27.75 9.09 -37.52
N PRO A 139 -27.65 8.94 -36.19
CA PRO A 139 -27.19 10.01 -35.33
C PRO A 139 -25.77 10.44 -35.70
N GLU A 140 -25.57 11.75 -35.87
CA GLU A 140 -24.26 12.33 -36.10
C GLU A 140 -23.33 12.07 -34.91
N ARG A 141 -22.06 11.76 -35.19
CA ARG A 141 -21.07 11.60 -34.12
C ARG A 141 -20.81 12.97 -33.50
N PRO A 142 -21.00 13.15 -32.18
CA PRO A 142 -20.57 14.36 -31.50
C PRO A 142 -19.05 14.46 -31.62
N GLN A 143 -18.56 15.47 -32.33
CA GLN A 143 -17.14 15.82 -32.41
C GLN A 143 -16.83 16.79 -31.28
N ILE A 144 -15.81 16.46 -30.48
CA ILE A 144 -15.29 17.34 -29.43
C ILE A 144 -14.06 18.02 -30.02
N GLU A 145 -14.13 19.32 -30.28
CA GLU A 145 -12.96 20.14 -30.62
C GLU A 145 -12.21 20.50 -29.34
N LEU A 146 -10.95 20.07 -29.24
CA LEU A 146 -10.04 20.49 -28.17
C LEU A 146 -9.25 21.70 -28.68
N SER A 147 -9.62 22.88 -28.18
CA SER A 147 -8.86 24.13 -28.36
C SER A 147 -7.71 24.26 -27.37
#